data_AF-A0A7S3X0N7-F1
#
_entry.id   AF-A0A7S3X0N7-F1
#
_cell.length_a   1.000
_cell.length_b   1.000
_cell.length_c   1.000
_cell.angle_alpha   90.00
_cell.angle_beta   90.00
_cell.angle_gamma   90.00
#
_symmetry.space_group_name_H-M   'P 1'
#
loop_
_entity.id
_entity.type
_entity.pdbx_description
1 polymer ?
#
loop_
_entity_poly.entity_id
_entity_poly.type
_entity_poly.pdbx_seq_one_letter_code
_entity_poly.pdbx_strand_id
1 'polypeptide(L)'
;ARIIIYSKKINAAMLGMEMATQNINDGYPEALLRSLRKGFLSDDIYGQIKNCSNSSEFKLVLEDTDYGTDLFNAEEGKENVEVSQLRKKMKQRLMDQFQFILAQSCYPLNAFIVKMLHGYQIDNVVFIIEGLKGGRTMDELLKTADPLGYFPELKNIMPVEDNDYASLYQTVLIDLPVGVYFRKFMNEITAGGAAADDNVEMDSRFIADAMKDYNLQQIQLRVKKIWLHEFYDWCETSLNETSAEVMMDLLKFEADMMTIQIIANSLSFRDLSDAKGREVERKKYISRVGYLYPERDELLSKVNDFKAMMLALEATPYEEMLRRVNQ
;
A
#
# COMPACT_ATOMS: atom_id res chain seq x y z
N ALA A 1 1.52 -3.14 12.61
CA ALA A 1 2.47 -4.26 12.45
C ALA A 1 1.66 -5.53 12.23
N ARG A 2 1.46 -5.94 10.98
CA ARG A 2 0.80 -7.20 10.63
C ARG A 2 1.57 -7.81 9.47
N ILE A 3 2.59 -8.60 9.80
CA ILE A 3 3.11 -9.62 8.89
C ILE A 3 2.86 -10.92 9.64
N ILE A 4 1.69 -11.51 9.40
CA ILE A 4 1.39 -12.87 9.85
C ILE A 4 2.17 -13.76 8.89
N ILE A 5 3.22 -14.41 9.40
CA ILE A 5 4.04 -15.36 8.65
C ILE A 5 3.18 -16.60 8.38
N TYR A 6 2.56 -16.65 7.21
CA TYR A 6 1.91 -17.85 6.71
C TYR A 6 3.00 -18.84 6.27
N SER A 7 3.33 -19.79 7.14
CA SER A 7 4.21 -20.92 6.82
C SER A 7 3.39 -22.01 6.14
N LYS A 8 3.19 -21.89 4.82
CA LYS A 8 2.68 -22.99 4.00
C LYS A 8 3.86 -23.87 3.61
N LYS A 9 3.81 -25.17 3.94
CA LYS A 9 4.79 -26.16 3.48
C LYS A 9 4.76 -26.20 1.94
N ILE A 10 5.76 -25.59 1.31
CA ILE A 10 5.96 -25.62 -0.14
C ILE A 10 6.21 -27.08 -0.55
N ASN A 11 5.42 -27.58 -1.52
CA ASN A 11 5.60 -28.89 -2.10
C ASN A 11 6.97 -28.99 -2.77
N ALA A 12 7.83 -29.88 -2.29
CA ALA A 12 9.23 -30.03 -2.71
C ALA A 12 9.44 -30.55 -4.16
N ALA A 13 8.39 -30.70 -4.96
CA ALA A 13 8.45 -31.41 -6.25
C ALA A 13 8.80 -30.51 -7.47
N MET A 14 8.67 -29.17 -7.37
CA MET A 14 8.96 -28.23 -8.47
C MET A 14 10.25 -27.39 -8.27
N LEU A 15 10.94 -27.54 -7.14
CA LEU A 15 12.07 -26.72 -6.71
C LEU A 15 13.39 -26.88 -7.52
N GLY A 16 13.38 -27.60 -8.64
CA GLY A 16 14.58 -28.17 -9.24
C GLY A 16 15.33 -27.30 -10.26
N MET A 17 14.63 -26.65 -11.20
CA MET A 17 15.27 -25.93 -12.32
C MET A 17 15.39 -24.43 -12.12
N GLU A 18 14.46 -23.78 -11.42
CA GLU A 18 14.50 -22.32 -11.19
C GLU A 18 15.71 -21.91 -10.33
N MET A 19 16.06 -22.72 -9.34
CA MET A 19 17.24 -22.50 -8.48
C MET A 19 18.57 -22.57 -9.22
N ALA A 20 18.62 -23.16 -10.43
CA ALA A 20 19.85 -23.29 -11.19
C ALA A 20 20.31 -21.94 -11.77
N THR A 21 19.37 -21.02 -12.08
CA THR A 21 19.67 -19.72 -12.69
C THR A 21 19.40 -18.53 -11.77
N GLN A 22 18.59 -18.70 -10.72
CA GLN A 22 18.22 -17.63 -9.80
C GLN A 22 19.44 -16.93 -9.16
N ASN A 23 20.41 -17.72 -8.71
CA ASN A 23 21.60 -17.22 -8.02
C ASN A 23 22.55 -16.40 -8.90
N ILE A 24 22.40 -16.45 -10.24
CA ILE A 24 23.26 -15.70 -11.16
C ILE A 24 23.06 -14.19 -10.96
N ASN A 25 21.81 -13.78 -10.74
CA ASN A 25 21.40 -12.39 -10.69
C ASN A 25 20.91 -11.97 -9.30
N ASP A 26 20.17 -12.85 -8.62
CA ASP A 26 19.46 -12.51 -7.38
C ASP A 26 20.10 -13.10 -6.12
N GLY A 27 21.20 -13.86 -6.25
CA GLY A 27 21.84 -14.52 -5.11
C GLY A 27 22.39 -13.55 -4.06
N TYR A 28 22.97 -12.41 -4.49
CA TYR A 28 23.46 -11.39 -3.56
C TYR A 28 22.32 -10.61 -2.87
N PRO A 29 21.33 -10.05 -3.61
CA PRO A 29 20.14 -9.45 -3.00
C PRO A 29 19.40 -10.39 -2.03
N GLU A 30 19.24 -11.68 -2.38
CA GLU A 30 18.60 -12.66 -1.52
C GLU A 30 19.37 -12.90 -0.21
N ALA A 31 20.69 -13.08 -0.31
CA ALA A 31 21.55 -13.26 0.87
C ALA A 31 21.47 -12.05 1.81
N LEU A 32 21.45 -10.84 1.25
CA LEU A 32 21.29 -9.60 2.01
C LEU A 32 19.92 -9.54 2.71
N LEU A 33 18.83 -9.83 1.99
CA LEU A 33 17.48 -9.88 2.56
C LEU A 33 17.37 -10.90 3.70
N ARG A 34 17.97 -12.09 3.52
CA ARG A 34 18.02 -13.12 4.57
C ARG A 34 18.85 -12.69 5.78
N SER A 35 19.89 -11.88 5.56
CA SER A 35 20.64 -11.26 6.65
C SER A 35 19.80 -10.23 7.41
N LEU A 36 19.14 -9.31 6.70
CA LEU A 36 18.27 -8.30 7.30
C LEU A 36 17.11 -8.92 8.09
N ARG A 37 16.57 -10.05 7.62
CA ARG A 37 15.54 -10.82 8.35
C ARG A 37 16.01 -11.26 9.75
N LYS A 38 17.31 -11.50 9.95
CA LYS A 38 17.85 -11.87 11.28
C LYS A 38 17.80 -10.71 12.27
N GLY A 39 17.70 -9.47 11.78
CA GLY A 39 17.55 -8.29 12.62
C GLY A 39 16.12 -8.05 13.14
N PHE A 40 15.15 -8.92 12.81
CA PHE A 40 13.82 -8.83 13.41
C PHE A 40 13.87 -9.13 14.90
N LEU A 41 13.18 -8.28 15.67
CA LEU A 41 13.11 -8.42 17.13
C LEU A 41 12.48 -9.76 17.49
N SER A 42 13.14 -10.50 18.38
CA SER A 42 12.65 -11.76 18.92
C SER A 42 11.63 -11.52 20.03
N ASP A 43 10.87 -12.56 20.38
CA ASP A 43 9.90 -12.52 21.48
C ASP A 43 10.55 -12.13 22.82
N ASP A 44 11.82 -12.49 23.02
CA ASP A 44 12.58 -12.12 24.22
C ASP A 44 12.78 -10.60 24.30
N ILE A 45 13.25 -9.98 23.20
CA ILE A 45 13.45 -8.53 23.13
C ILE A 45 12.11 -7.80 23.27
N TYR A 46 11.03 -8.31 22.67
CA TYR A 46 9.69 -7.76 22.90
C TYR A 46 9.27 -7.83 24.37
N GLY A 47 9.62 -8.91 25.08
CA GLY A 47 9.43 -9.05 26.52
C GLY A 47 10.19 -7.99 27.31
N GLN A 48 11.45 -7.73 26.95
CA GLN A 48 12.26 -6.67 27.56
C GLN A 48 11.65 -5.28 27.34
N ILE A 49 11.30 -4.95 26.08
CA ILE A 49 10.66 -3.68 25.71
C ILE A 49 9.38 -3.45 26.50
N LYS A 50 8.57 -4.49 26.74
CA LYS A 50 7.31 -4.38 27.50
C LYS A 50 7.54 -4.04 28.98
N ASN A 51 8.69 -4.42 29.53
CA ASN A 51 9.03 -4.20 30.93
C ASN A 51 9.78 -2.87 31.16
N CYS A 52 10.16 -2.14 30.09
CA CYS A 52 10.79 -0.83 30.21
C CYS A 52 9.84 0.19 30.84
N SER A 53 10.32 0.92 31.84
CA SER A 53 9.54 1.91 32.59
C SER A 53 9.70 3.34 32.07
N ASN A 54 10.74 3.61 31.28
CA ASN A 54 11.04 4.93 30.74
C ASN A 54 11.71 4.86 29.34
N SER A 55 11.78 5.99 28.65
CA SER A 55 12.35 6.08 27.29
C SER A 55 13.84 5.76 27.25
N SER A 56 14.57 5.94 28.34
CA SER A 56 16.02 5.67 28.43
C SER A 56 16.30 4.17 28.47
N GLU A 57 15.53 3.41 29.25
CA GLU A 57 15.57 1.94 29.26
C GLU A 57 15.17 1.37 27.90
N PHE A 58 14.14 1.93 27.27
CA PHE A 58 13.76 1.54 25.92
C PHE A 58 14.88 1.77 24.89
N LYS A 59 15.58 2.91 25.00
CA LYS A 59 16.74 3.22 24.16
C LYS A 59 17.87 2.21 24.36
N LEU A 60 18.21 1.87 25.60
CA LEU A 60 19.27 0.91 25.93
C LEU A 60 18.97 -0.47 25.36
N VAL A 61 17.73 -0.96 25.51
CA VAL A 61 17.32 -2.25 24.93
C VAL A 61 17.43 -2.24 23.40
N LEU A 62 17.07 -1.14 22.75
CA LEU A 62 17.21 -1.01 21.30
C LEU A 62 18.66 -0.82 20.84
N GLU A 63 19.53 -0.23 21.67
CA GLU A 63 20.96 -0.10 21.39
C GLU A 63 21.65 -1.46 21.27
N ASP A 64 21.21 -2.45 22.04
CA ASP A 64 21.69 -3.84 21.96
C ASP A 64 21.17 -4.60 20.72
N THR A 65 20.30 -3.98 19.92
CA THR A 65 19.78 -4.56 18.67
C THR A 65 20.41 -3.92 17.45
N ASP A 66 20.18 -4.52 16.28
CA ASP A 66 20.57 -3.95 14.99
C ASP A 66 20.00 -2.54 14.75
N TYR A 67 19.01 -2.08 15.52
CA TYR A 67 18.41 -0.74 15.39
C TYR A 67 19.14 0.37 16.15
N GLY A 68 20.05 0.02 17.06
CA GLY A 68 20.70 0.96 17.97
C GLY A 68 21.43 2.11 17.30
N THR A 69 22.42 1.76 16.48
CA THR A 69 23.32 2.73 15.83
C THR A 69 22.54 3.71 14.96
N ASP A 70 21.68 3.22 14.09
CA ASP A 70 21.05 4.05 13.06
C ASP A 70 19.95 4.96 13.62
N LEU A 71 19.27 4.55 14.70
CA LEU A 71 18.19 5.36 15.30
C LEU A 71 18.72 6.47 16.20
N PHE A 72 19.81 6.20 16.93
CA PHE A 72 20.25 7.05 18.05
C PHE A 72 21.55 7.81 17.82
N ASN A 73 22.33 7.50 16.77
CA ASN A 73 23.57 8.24 16.44
C ASN A 73 23.35 9.75 16.24
N ALA A 74 22.17 10.18 15.76
CA ALA A 74 21.83 11.60 15.58
C ALA A 74 21.19 12.27 16.80
N GLU A 75 20.97 11.53 17.90
CA GLU A 75 20.34 12.00 19.14
C GLU A 75 21.23 11.82 20.37
N GLU A 76 22.55 11.82 20.17
CA GLU A 76 23.51 12.00 21.26
C GLU A 76 23.20 13.34 21.97
N GLY A 77 22.58 13.27 23.15
CA GLY A 77 22.26 14.42 24.00
C GLY A 77 20.77 14.78 24.18
N LYS A 78 19.82 14.06 23.55
CA LYS A 78 18.38 14.23 23.86
C LYS A 78 17.89 13.11 24.79
N GLU A 79 17.43 13.49 25.98
CA GLU A 79 16.91 12.55 26.99
C GLU A 79 15.54 11.94 26.62
N ASN A 80 14.76 12.62 25.76
CA ASN A 80 13.43 12.19 25.35
C ASN A 80 13.33 12.00 23.84
N VAL A 81 13.06 10.76 23.41
CA VAL A 81 12.79 10.40 22.02
C VAL A 81 11.30 10.60 21.75
N GLU A 82 10.95 11.52 20.86
CA GLU A 82 9.55 11.69 20.45
C GLU A 82 9.10 10.49 19.61
N VAL A 83 7.99 9.84 20.00
CA VAL A 83 7.47 8.63 19.34
C VAL A 83 7.23 8.84 17.84
N SER A 84 6.78 10.03 17.44
CA SER A 84 6.55 10.40 16.04
C SER A 84 7.86 10.39 15.23
N GLN A 85 8.93 10.97 15.80
CA GLN A 85 10.26 11.05 15.18
C GLN A 85 10.91 9.67 15.10
N LEU A 86 10.77 8.86 16.15
CA LEU A 86 11.24 7.47 16.15
C LEU A 86 10.58 6.65 15.04
N ARG A 87 9.25 6.73 14.93
CA ARG A 87 8.51 6.02 13.87
C ARG A 87 8.97 6.45 12.48
N LYS A 88 9.20 7.74 12.28
CA LYS A 88 9.69 8.28 11.00
C LYS A 88 11.10 7.76 10.69
N LYS A 89 12.02 7.80 11.66
CA LYS A 89 13.39 7.28 11.49
C LYS A 89 13.41 5.78 11.19
N MET A 90 12.59 4.99 11.87
CA MET A 90 12.47 3.55 11.60
C MET A 90 12.02 3.28 10.15
N LYS A 91 11.05 4.07 9.65
CA LYS A 91 10.61 3.98 8.25
C LYS A 91 11.67 4.46 7.26
N GLN A 92 12.40 5.53 7.60
CA GLN A 92 13.51 6.03 6.77
C GLN A 92 14.59 4.96 6.61
N ARG A 93 15.00 4.33 7.72
CA ARG A 93 15.97 3.23 7.70
C ARG A 93 15.51 2.09 6.80
N LEU A 94 14.23 1.70 6.91
CA LEU A 94 13.66 0.67 6.05
C LEU A 94 13.71 1.09 4.57
N MET A 95 13.41 2.35 4.27
CA MET A 95 13.52 2.87 2.90
C MET A 95 14.96 2.86 2.38
N ASP A 96 15.94 3.24 3.20
CA ASP A 96 17.35 3.22 2.83
C ASP A 96 17.82 1.80 2.49
N GLN A 97 17.36 0.80 3.26
CA GLN A 97 17.59 -0.62 2.95
C GLN A 97 16.94 -1.04 1.63
N PHE A 98 15.71 -0.61 1.36
CA PHE A 98 15.05 -0.85 0.07
C PHE A 98 15.81 -0.22 -1.09
N GLN A 99 16.28 1.02 -0.95
CA GLN A 99 17.07 1.70 -1.97
C GLN A 99 18.38 0.98 -2.24
N PHE A 100 19.07 0.52 -1.20
CA PHE A 100 20.29 -0.26 -1.34
C PHE A 100 20.02 -1.57 -2.09
N ILE A 101 18.99 -2.33 -1.72
CA ILE A 101 18.63 -3.57 -2.42
C ILE A 101 18.26 -3.26 -3.88
N LEU A 102 17.48 -2.21 -4.13
CA LEU A 102 17.07 -1.81 -5.47
C LEU A 102 18.28 -1.50 -6.36
N ALA A 103 19.29 -0.81 -5.83
CA ALA A 103 20.52 -0.49 -6.54
C ALA A 103 21.36 -1.74 -6.89
N GLN A 104 21.19 -2.83 -6.16
CA GLN A 104 21.88 -4.11 -6.36
C GLN A 104 21.02 -5.15 -7.10
N SER A 105 19.77 -4.80 -7.43
CA SER A 105 18.83 -5.70 -8.10
C SER A 105 18.80 -5.45 -9.61
N CYS A 106 18.69 -6.51 -10.40
CA CYS A 106 18.43 -6.39 -11.84
C CYS A 106 16.98 -6.76 -12.17
N TYR A 107 16.60 -6.64 -13.45
CA TYR A 107 15.27 -7.06 -13.89
C TYR A 107 15.16 -8.59 -13.79
N PRO A 108 14.04 -9.15 -13.26
CA PRO A 108 12.76 -8.50 -12.92
C PRO A 108 12.63 -8.00 -11.47
N LEU A 109 13.57 -8.31 -10.58
CA LEU A 109 13.51 -7.97 -9.15
C LEU A 109 13.43 -6.46 -8.88
N ASN A 110 14.17 -5.65 -9.63
CA ASN A 110 14.11 -4.19 -9.49
C ASN A 110 12.69 -3.64 -9.77
N ALA A 111 12.05 -4.11 -10.83
CA ALA A 111 10.71 -3.72 -11.24
C ALA A 111 9.66 -4.18 -10.22
N PHE A 112 9.84 -5.37 -9.64
CA PHE A 112 9.00 -5.86 -8.55
C PHE A 112 9.02 -4.93 -7.33
N ILE A 113 10.23 -4.56 -6.86
CA ILE A 113 10.39 -3.67 -5.69
C ILE A 113 9.77 -2.30 -5.98
N VAL A 114 10.01 -1.73 -7.16
CA VAL A 114 9.43 -0.45 -7.57
C VAL A 114 7.90 -0.52 -7.58
N LYS A 115 7.30 -1.56 -8.18
CA LYS A 115 5.85 -1.74 -8.21
C LYS A 115 5.25 -1.96 -6.83
N MET A 116 5.96 -2.62 -5.93
CA MET A 116 5.53 -2.74 -4.53
C MET A 116 5.51 -1.36 -3.84
N LEU A 117 6.53 -0.52 -4.06
CA LEU A 117 6.61 0.83 -3.50
C LEU A 117 5.53 1.79 -4.04
N HIS A 118 5.02 1.55 -5.26
CA HIS A 118 3.93 2.34 -5.82
C HIS A 118 2.71 2.44 -4.89
N GLY A 119 2.42 1.40 -4.10
CA GLY A 119 1.33 1.41 -3.11
C GLY A 119 1.48 2.53 -2.06
N TYR A 120 2.71 2.77 -1.59
CA TYR A 120 3.03 3.85 -0.64
C TYR A 120 3.15 5.21 -1.33
N GLN A 121 3.64 5.23 -2.57
CA GLN A 121 3.73 6.45 -3.36
C GLN A 121 2.34 7.03 -3.68
N ILE A 122 1.35 6.18 -3.95
CA ILE A 122 -0.05 6.60 -4.13
C ILE A 122 -0.53 7.35 -2.87
N ASP A 123 -0.25 6.82 -1.68
CA ASP A 123 -0.65 7.46 -0.42
C ASP A 123 -0.01 8.83 -0.23
N ASN A 124 1.28 8.96 -0.53
CA ASN A 124 1.98 10.24 -0.44
C ASN A 124 1.48 11.26 -1.47
N VAL A 125 1.17 10.84 -2.70
CA VAL A 125 0.61 11.75 -3.72
C VAL A 125 -0.74 12.28 -3.26
N VAL A 126 -1.64 11.43 -2.76
CA VAL A 126 -2.94 11.88 -2.22
C VAL A 126 -2.75 12.80 -1.02
N PHE A 127 -1.85 12.46 -0.09
CA PHE A 127 -1.53 13.29 1.08
C PHE A 127 -1.02 14.69 0.69
N ILE A 128 -0.14 14.78 -0.31
CA ILE A 128 0.39 16.06 -0.78
C ILE A 128 -0.70 16.89 -1.44
N ILE A 129 -1.54 16.28 -2.29
CA ILE A 129 -2.67 16.98 -2.93
C ILE A 129 -3.65 17.51 -1.88
N GLU A 130 -3.97 16.72 -0.85
CA GLU A 130 -4.80 17.14 0.28
C GLU A 130 -4.17 18.29 1.07
N GLY A 131 -2.86 18.20 1.32
CA GLY A 131 -2.10 19.21 2.03
C GLY A 131 -2.04 20.56 1.30
N LEU A 132 -1.80 20.52 -0.01
CA LEU A 132 -1.79 21.72 -0.86
C LEU A 132 -3.18 22.36 -0.93
N LYS A 133 -4.25 21.57 -0.99
CA LYS A 133 -5.64 22.06 -0.88
C LYS A 133 -5.89 22.77 0.46
N GLY A 134 -5.31 22.25 1.54
CA GLY A 134 -5.36 22.85 2.87
C GLY A 134 -4.48 24.09 3.05
N GLY A 135 -3.79 24.55 2.00
CA GLY A 135 -2.92 25.73 2.04
C GLY A 135 -1.56 25.51 2.71
N ARG A 136 -1.16 24.26 2.93
CA ARG A 136 0.16 23.94 3.51
C ARG A 136 1.25 24.07 2.45
N THR A 137 2.46 24.42 2.88
CA THR A 137 3.59 24.54 1.95
C THR A 137 4.15 23.17 1.58
N MET A 138 4.71 23.05 0.36
CA MET A 138 5.31 21.79 -0.10
C MET A 138 6.43 21.30 0.85
N ASP A 139 7.24 22.20 1.39
CA ASP A 139 8.35 21.84 2.30
C ASP A 139 7.84 21.19 3.61
N GLU A 140 6.76 21.71 4.18
CA GLU A 140 6.12 21.14 5.37
C GLU A 140 5.51 19.76 5.08
N LEU A 141 4.92 19.59 3.90
CA LEU A 141 4.33 18.33 3.47
C LEU A 141 5.40 17.27 3.24
N LEU A 142 6.51 17.60 2.58
CA LEU A 142 7.64 16.67 2.39
C LEU A 142 8.27 16.26 3.72
N LYS A 143 8.30 17.16 4.72
CA LYS A 143 8.75 16.82 6.07
C LYS A 143 7.79 15.88 6.81
N THR A 144 6.53 15.84 6.44
CA THR A 144 5.51 15.02 7.13
C THR A 144 5.16 13.74 6.36
N ALA A 145 5.49 13.67 5.06
CA ALA A 145 5.22 12.55 4.18
C ALA A 145 5.88 11.24 4.67
N ASP A 146 5.29 10.11 4.27
CA ASP A 146 5.83 8.80 4.62
C ASP A 146 7.15 8.55 3.88
N PRO A 147 8.26 8.23 4.57
CA PRO A 147 9.53 7.93 3.93
C PRO A 147 9.45 6.82 2.86
N LEU A 148 8.58 5.82 3.05
CA LEU A 148 8.47 4.68 2.12
C LEU A 148 7.86 5.04 0.76
N GLY A 149 7.06 6.10 0.72
CA GLY A 149 6.47 6.60 -0.52
C GLY A 149 7.22 7.81 -1.08
N TYR A 150 8.40 8.15 -0.57
CA TYR A 150 9.15 9.31 -1.04
C TYR A 150 9.84 9.03 -2.36
N PHE A 151 9.74 9.97 -3.29
CA PHE A 151 10.51 9.98 -4.53
C PHE A 151 10.80 11.43 -4.96
N PRO A 152 11.93 11.69 -5.65
CA PRO A 152 12.38 13.04 -5.98
C PRO A 152 11.36 13.90 -6.73
N GLU A 153 10.58 13.28 -7.62
CA GLU A 153 9.62 13.93 -8.51
C GLU A 153 8.38 14.46 -7.77
N LEU A 154 8.19 14.12 -6.48
CA LEU A 154 7.13 14.71 -5.64
C LEU A 154 7.18 16.24 -5.57
N LYS A 155 8.39 16.81 -5.68
CA LYS A 155 8.59 18.27 -5.67
C LYS A 155 7.99 18.96 -6.89
N ASN A 156 7.75 18.22 -7.97
CA ASN A 156 7.18 18.74 -9.20
C ASN A 156 5.66 18.94 -9.09
N ILE A 157 5.04 18.49 -7.99
CA ILE A 157 3.63 18.73 -7.71
C ILE A 157 3.45 20.20 -7.32
N MET A 158 3.05 21.02 -8.28
CA MET A 158 2.79 22.43 -8.07
C MET A 158 1.38 22.65 -7.51
N PRO A 159 1.18 23.65 -6.63
CA PRO A 159 -0.16 24.11 -6.29
C PRO A 159 -0.80 24.68 -7.57
N VAL A 160 -1.92 24.10 -7.99
CA VAL A 160 -2.69 24.64 -9.12
C VAL A 160 -3.68 25.65 -8.56
N GLU A 161 -3.58 26.88 -9.06
CA GLU A 161 -4.55 27.93 -8.75
C GLU A 161 -5.96 27.46 -9.22
N ASP A 162 -6.99 27.74 -8.43
CA ASP A 162 -8.41 27.50 -8.77
C ASP A 162 -8.99 26.07 -8.76
N ASN A 163 -8.44 25.14 -7.95
CA ASN A 163 -8.97 23.76 -7.83
C ASN A 163 -9.03 23.00 -9.17
N ASP A 164 -8.21 23.38 -10.16
CA ASP A 164 -8.14 22.69 -11.44
C ASP A 164 -7.28 21.42 -11.33
N TYR A 165 -7.85 20.42 -10.67
CA TYR A 165 -7.26 19.09 -10.51
C TYR A 165 -7.00 18.44 -11.86
N ALA A 166 -7.79 18.73 -12.89
CA ALA A 166 -7.61 18.15 -14.20
C ALA A 166 -6.26 18.54 -14.80
N SER A 167 -5.91 19.82 -14.73
CA SER A 167 -4.62 20.32 -15.19
C SER A 167 -3.46 19.81 -14.34
N LEU A 168 -3.64 19.64 -13.01
CA LEU A 168 -2.64 18.98 -12.15
C LEU A 168 -2.42 17.53 -12.59
N TYR A 169 -3.51 16.81 -12.81
CA TYR A 169 -3.49 15.39 -13.13
C TYR A 169 -3.00 15.10 -14.56
N GLN A 170 -3.22 16.01 -15.50
CA GLN A 170 -2.68 15.90 -16.86
C GLN A 170 -1.22 16.33 -16.94
N THR A 171 -0.81 17.39 -16.24
CA THR A 171 0.53 17.95 -16.44
C THR A 171 1.58 17.27 -15.56
N VAL A 172 1.26 17.05 -14.29
CA VAL A 172 2.25 16.59 -13.31
C VAL A 172 2.30 15.07 -13.21
N LEU A 173 1.15 14.39 -13.30
CA LEU A 173 1.14 12.94 -13.15
C LEU A 173 1.79 12.20 -14.31
N ILE A 174 2.01 12.81 -15.48
CA ILE A 174 2.69 12.13 -16.61
C ILE A 174 4.09 11.67 -16.18
N ASP A 175 4.78 12.48 -15.38
CA ASP A 175 6.16 12.24 -15.00
C ASP A 175 6.29 11.46 -13.68
N LEU A 176 5.18 11.17 -12.98
CA LEU A 176 5.22 10.39 -11.75
C LEU A 176 5.17 8.89 -12.04
N PRO A 177 5.92 8.06 -11.29
CA PRO A 177 5.93 6.60 -11.47
C PRO A 177 4.55 5.95 -11.26
N VAL A 178 3.70 6.56 -10.42
CA VAL A 178 2.32 6.13 -10.16
C VAL A 178 1.28 6.74 -11.11
N GLY A 179 1.70 7.62 -12.02
CA GLY A 179 0.82 8.34 -12.93
C GLY A 179 -0.04 7.47 -13.83
N VAL A 180 0.48 6.30 -14.20
CA VAL A 180 -0.24 5.30 -15.01
C VAL A 180 -1.55 4.87 -14.34
N TYR A 181 -1.56 4.69 -13.01
CA TYR A 181 -2.76 4.26 -12.28
C TYR A 181 -3.80 5.36 -12.20
N PHE A 182 -3.37 6.60 -11.99
CA PHE A 182 -4.25 7.75 -12.00
C PHE A 182 -4.84 7.99 -13.39
N ARG A 183 -4.07 7.81 -14.46
CA ARG A 183 -4.59 7.89 -15.84
C ARG A 183 -5.64 6.83 -16.12
N LYS A 184 -5.41 5.58 -15.70
CA LYS A 184 -6.42 4.51 -15.82
C LYS A 184 -7.68 4.85 -15.03
N PHE A 185 -7.55 5.41 -13.83
CA PHE A 185 -8.68 5.92 -13.06
C PHE A 185 -9.44 7.05 -13.80
N MET A 186 -8.70 7.98 -14.41
CA MET A 186 -9.30 9.04 -15.23
C MET A 186 -10.11 8.47 -16.37
N ASN A 187 -9.51 7.55 -17.12
CA ASN A 187 -10.15 6.89 -18.25
C ASN A 187 -11.38 6.08 -17.80
N GLU A 188 -11.36 5.43 -16.63
CA GLU A 188 -12.54 4.73 -16.09
C GLU A 188 -13.71 5.69 -15.80
N ILE A 189 -13.42 6.89 -15.29
CA ILE A 189 -14.45 7.89 -15.01
C ILE A 189 -14.99 8.49 -16.31
N THR A 190 -14.12 8.84 -17.25
CA THR A 190 -14.52 9.49 -18.51
C THR A 190 -15.13 8.51 -19.52
N ALA A 191 -14.68 7.25 -19.58
CA ALA A 191 -15.28 6.23 -20.43
C ALA A 191 -16.71 5.84 -19.99
N GLY A 192 -17.07 6.07 -18.73
CA GLY A 192 -18.46 6.01 -18.25
C GLY A 192 -19.38 7.10 -18.84
N GLY A 193 -18.80 8.10 -19.51
CA GLY A 193 -19.48 9.19 -20.19
C GLY A 193 -18.72 9.61 -21.46
N ALA A 194 -18.73 8.74 -22.48
CA ALA A 194 -18.25 8.99 -23.85
C ALA A 194 -16.75 9.31 -24.04
N ALA A 195 -16.03 8.31 -24.58
CA ALA A 195 -14.87 8.36 -25.48
C ALA A 195 -13.80 7.35 -25.06
N ALA A 196 -13.85 6.17 -25.65
CA ALA A 196 -12.81 5.16 -25.64
C ALA A 196 -11.88 5.38 -26.84
N ASP A 197 -11.14 6.48 -26.84
CA ASP A 197 -10.11 6.73 -27.86
C ASP A 197 -8.86 7.31 -27.21
N ASP A 198 -7.74 6.59 -27.34
CA ASP A 198 -6.45 6.85 -26.69
C ASP A 198 -5.77 8.16 -27.15
N ASN A 199 -6.39 8.91 -28.07
CA ASN A 199 -5.85 10.12 -28.70
C ASN A 199 -6.71 11.39 -28.54
N VAL A 200 -7.79 11.36 -27.75
CA VAL A 200 -8.58 12.57 -27.50
C VAL A 200 -7.96 13.33 -26.34
N GLU A 201 -7.51 14.57 -26.58
CA GLU A 201 -7.24 15.55 -25.52
C GLU A 201 -8.48 15.60 -24.62
N MET A 202 -8.40 14.92 -23.47
CA MET A 202 -9.48 14.96 -22.48
C MET A 202 -9.67 16.42 -22.09
N ASP A 203 -10.86 16.95 -22.37
CA ASP A 203 -11.16 18.34 -22.08
C ASP A 203 -11.03 18.55 -20.55
N SER A 204 -10.03 19.35 -20.15
CA SER A 204 -9.62 19.52 -18.74
C SER A 204 -10.82 19.91 -17.86
N ARG A 205 -11.80 20.62 -18.42
CA ARG A 205 -13.06 20.98 -17.74
C ARG A 205 -13.95 19.78 -17.40
N PHE A 206 -14.08 18.80 -18.30
CA PHE A 206 -14.92 17.62 -18.07
C PHE A 206 -14.34 16.72 -16.97
N ILE A 207 -13.01 16.59 -16.94
CA ILE A 207 -12.31 15.93 -15.85
C ILE A 207 -12.54 16.68 -14.54
N ALA A 208 -12.35 18.00 -14.52
CA ALA A 208 -12.49 18.79 -13.30
C ALA A 208 -13.91 18.65 -12.72
N ASP A 209 -14.93 18.66 -13.57
CA ASP A 209 -16.31 18.47 -13.14
C ASP A 209 -16.58 17.04 -12.66
N ALA A 210 -16.08 16.01 -13.34
CA ALA A 210 -16.22 14.61 -12.89
C ALA A 210 -15.44 14.31 -11.59
N MET A 211 -14.37 15.06 -11.31
CA MET A 211 -13.54 14.91 -10.11
C MET A 211 -14.05 15.69 -8.91
N LYS A 212 -14.85 16.75 -9.10
CA LYS A 212 -15.47 17.51 -8.01
C LYS A 212 -16.34 16.64 -7.10
N ASP A 213 -16.94 15.60 -7.67
CA ASP A 213 -17.86 14.70 -6.96
C ASP A 213 -17.14 13.63 -6.12
N TYR A 214 -15.81 13.46 -6.29
CA TYR A 214 -15.04 12.46 -5.55
C TYR A 214 -14.21 13.08 -4.42
N ASN A 215 -14.32 12.50 -3.23
CA ASN A 215 -13.37 12.76 -2.14
C ASN A 215 -11.99 12.19 -2.49
N LEU A 216 -10.90 12.87 -2.09
CA LEU A 216 -9.52 12.40 -2.25
C LEU A 216 -9.33 10.98 -1.69
N GLN A 217 -10.01 10.62 -0.60
CA GLN A 217 -10.00 9.26 -0.06
C GLN A 217 -10.64 8.22 -1.00
N GLN A 218 -11.70 8.60 -1.73
CA GLN A 218 -12.32 7.73 -2.73
C GLN A 218 -11.39 7.55 -3.94
N ILE A 219 -10.72 8.62 -4.36
CA ILE A 219 -9.70 8.56 -5.42
C ILE A 219 -8.58 7.59 -5.00
N GLN A 220 -8.06 7.73 -3.78
CA GLN A 220 -7.03 6.85 -3.22
C GLN A 220 -7.42 5.38 -3.28
N LEU A 221 -8.64 5.03 -2.84
CA LEU A 221 -9.13 3.64 -2.87
C LEU A 221 -9.23 3.09 -4.30
N ARG A 222 -9.67 3.90 -5.26
CA ARG A 222 -9.76 3.50 -6.67
C ARG A 222 -8.41 3.30 -7.31
N VAL A 223 -7.48 4.23 -7.11
CA VAL A 223 -6.13 4.13 -7.64
C VAL A 223 -5.41 2.93 -7.04
N LYS A 224 -5.58 2.66 -5.73
CA LYS A 224 -5.06 1.44 -5.09
C LYS A 224 -5.66 0.17 -5.67
N LYS A 225 -6.96 0.14 -5.97
CA LYS A 225 -7.59 -1.00 -6.65
C LYS A 225 -6.92 -1.26 -8.00
N ILE A 226 -6.72 -0.22 -8.82
CA ILE A 226 -6.07 -0.36 -10.14
C ILE A 226 -4.62 -0.85 -9.97
N TRP A 227 -3.87 -0.25 -9.04
CA TRP A 227 -2.51 -0.69 -8.71
C TRP A 227 -2.45 -2.17 -8.33
N LEU A 228 -3.38 -2.63 -7.49
CA LEU A 228 -3.42 -4.01 -7.01
C LEU A 228 -3.68 -5.00 -8.15
N HIS A 229 -4.60 -4.66 -9.06
CA HIS A 229 -4.87 -5.45 -10.26
C HIS A 229 -3.63 -5.52 -11.17
N GLU A 230 -3.05 -4.38 -11.51
CA GLU A 230 -1.86 -4.30 -12.36
C GLU A 230 -0.66 -5.03 -11.76
N PHE A 231 -0.50 -4.95 -10.43
CA PHE A 231 0.59 -5.62 -9.74
C PHE A 231 0.39 -7.12 -9.67
N TYR A 232 -0.85 -7.59 -9.51
CA TYR A 232 -1.20 -9.01 -9.58
C TYR A 232 -0.91 -9.58 -10.98
N ASP A 233 -1.40 -8.94 -12.03
CA ASP A 233 -1.19 -9.37 -13.42
C ASP A 233 0.31 -9.34 -13.80
N TRP A 234 1.04 -8.34 -13.30
CA TRP A 234 2.49 -8.27 -13.48
C TRP A 234 3.22 -9.41 -12.75
N CYS A 235 2.81 -9.74 -11.53
CA CYS A 235 3.41 -10.85 -10.77
C CYS A 235 3.17 -12.19 -11.48
N GLU A 236 1.99 -12.42 -12.04
CA GLU A 236 1.66 -13.63 -12.77
C GLU A 236 2.47 -13.79 -14.06
N THR A 237 2.73 -12.68 -14.76
CA THR A 237 3.39 -12.70 -16.07
C THR A 237 4.91 -12.59 -16.02
N SER A 238 5.46 -11.90 -15.02
CA SER A 238 6.87 -11.48 -15.00
C SER A 238 7.74 -12.22 -13.97
N LEU A 239 7.14 -12.88 -12.98
CA LEU A 239 7.87 -13.63 -11.96
C LEU A 239 8.00 -15.11 -12.33
N ASN A 240 8.94 -15.80 -11.68
CA ASN A 240 9.03 -17.26 -11.73
C ASN A 240 7.84 -17.92 -11.02
N GLU A 241 7.60 -19.20 -11.29
CA GLU A 241 6.39 -19.90 -10.83
C GLU A 241 6.27 -19.87 -9.30
N THR A 242 7.38 -20.17 -8.62
CA THR A 242 7.42 -20.21 -7.15
C THR A 242 7.14 -18.84 -6.52
N SER A 243 7.76 -17.76 -7.03
CA SER A 243 7.54 -16.41 -6.46
C SER A 243 6.18 -15.86 -6.84
N ALA A 244 5.69 -16.18 -8.04
CA ALA A 244 4.34 -15.82 -8.47
C ALA A 244 3.29 -16.47 -7.55
N GLU A 245 3.38 -17.79 -7.28
CA GLU A 245 2.44 -18.49 -6.40
C GLU A 245 2.35 -17.83 -5.01
N VAL A 246 3.51 -17.60 -4.38
CA VAL A 246 3.58 -17.00 -3.04
C VAL A 246 3.09 -15.55 -3.05
N MET A 247 3.52 -14.75 -4.01
CA MET A 247 3.16 -13.33 -4.06
C MET A 247 1.68 -13.14 -4.41
N MET A 248 1.13 -13.94 -5.31
CA MET A 248 -0.28 -13.89 -5.67
C MET A 248 -1.18 -14.25 -4.49
N ASP A 249 -0.80 -15.23 -3.66
CA ASP A 249 -1.50 -15.55 -2.40
C ASP A 249 -1.51 -14.33 -1.46
N LEU A 250 -0.37 -13.66 -1.28
CA LEU A 250 -0.26 -12.45 -0.47
C LEU A 250 -1.11 -11.29 -1.02
N LEU A 251 -1.11 -11.07 -2.34
CA LEU A 251 -1.92 -10.02 -2.96
C LEU A 251 -3.42 -10.31 -2.89
N LYS A 252 -3.83 -11.58 -2.98
CA LYS A 252 -5.22 -12.00 -2.78
C LYS A 252 -5.68 -11.71 -1.36
N PHE A 253 -4.83 -12.02 -0.38
CA PHE A 253 -5.10 -11.68 1.03
C PHE A 253 -5.24 -10.17 1.23
N GLU A 254 -4.35 -9.36 0.65
CA GLU A 254 -4.43 -7.89 0.74
C GLU A 254 -5.70 -7.36 0.06
N ALA A 255 -6.09 -7.90 -1.09
CA ALA A 255 -7.34 -7.57 -1.79
C ALA A 255 -8.57 -7.84 -0.91
N ASP A 256 -8.59 -8.98 -0.23
CA ASP A 256 -9.68 -9.36 0.66
C ASP A 256 -9.73 -8.46 1.90
N MET A 257 -8.57 -8.11 2.49
CA MET A 257 -8.49 -7.15 3.60
C MET A 257 -9.01 -5.76 3.20
N MET A 258 -8.62 -5.26 2.03
CA MET A 258 -9.14 -3.99 1.50
C MET A 258 -10.66 -4.06 1.30
N THR A 259 -11.17 -5.16 0.74
CA THR A 259 -12.61 -5.37 0.51
C THR A 259 -13.39 -5.35 1.82
N ILE A 260 -12.93 -6.11 2.83
CA ILE A 260 -13.51 -6.14 4.17
C ILE A 260 -13.50 -4.75 4.81
N GLN A 261 -12.37 -4.03 4.72
CA GLN A 261 -12.24 -2.69 5.30
C GLN A 261 -13.19 -1.67 4.65
N ILE A 262 -13.33 -1.71 3.31
CA ILE A 262 -14.26 -0.86 2.56
C ILE A 262 -15.70 -1.15 2.99
N ILE A 263 -16.09 -2.43 3.06
CA ILE A 263 -17.43 -2.83 3.48
C ILE A 263 -17.69 -2.35 4.91
N ALA A 264 -16.77 -2.63 5.86
CA ALA A 264 -16.91 -2.20 7.24
C ALA A 264 -17.05 -0.68 7.39
N ASN A 265 -16.21 0.10 6.69
CA ASN A 265 -16.28 1.56 6.74
C ASN A 265 -17.57 2.10 6.12
N SER A 266 -18.05 1.47 5.04
CA SER A 266 -19.30 1.87 4.38
C SER A 266 -20.55 1.64 5.25
N LEU A 267 -20.51 0.72 6.22
CA LEU A 267 -21.63 0.50 7.15
C LEU A 267 -21.83 1.68 8.10
N SER A 268 -20.75 2.36 8.45
CA SER A 268 -20.76 3.56 9.31
C SER A 268 -21.07 4.86 8.56
N PHE A 269 -21.07 4.82 7.23
CA PHE A 269 -21.25 6.01 6.39
C PHE A 269 -22.74 6.35 6.23
N ARG A 270 -23.18 7.45 6.85
CA ARG A 270 -24.60 7.83 6.97
C ARG A 270 -25.24 8.26 5.65
N ASP A 271 -24.46 8.81 4.71
CA ASP A 271 -24.99 9.31 3.43
C ASP A 271 -25.32 8.17 2.43
N LEU A 272 -24.90 6.94 2.75
CA LEU A 272 -25.22 5.73 1.99
C LEU A 272 -26.28 4.89 2.73
N SER A 273 -27.44 5.48 3.01
CA SER A 273 -28.52 4.81 3.74
C SER A 273 -29.33 3.82 2.89
N ASP A 274 -29.37 4.00 1.56
CA ASP A 274 -30.03 3.06 0.65
C ASP A 274 -29.16 1.82 0.40
N ALA A 275 -29.75 0.64 0.58
CA ALA A 275 -29.10 -0.65 0.33
C ALA A 275 -28.65 -0.80 -1.13
N LYS A 276 -29.43 -0.28 -2.09
CA LYS A 276 -29.08 -0.35 -3.52
C LYS A 276 -27.97 0.63 -3.90
N GLY A 277 -28.00 1.83 -3.33
CA GLY A 277 -26.91 2.81 -3.45
C GLY A 277 -25.59 2.29 -2.89
N ARG A 278 -25.62 1.63 -1.72
CA ARG A 278 -24.43 0.98 -1.12
C ARG A 278 -23.83 -0.09 -2.01
N GLU A 279 -24.66 -0.93 -2.62
CA GLU A 279 -24.19 -1.99 -3.50
C GLU A 279 -23.43 -1.42 -4.71
N VAL A 280 -24.03 -0.42 -5.37
CA VAL A 280 -23.45 0.22 -6.56
C VAL A 280 -22.16 0.97 -6.21
N GLU A 281 -22.15 1.71 -5.11
CA GLU A 281 -20.96 2.43 -4.67
C GLU A 281 -19.85 1.51 -4.17
N ARG A 282 -20.15 0.34 -3.59
CA ARG A 282 -19.09 -0.59 -3.16
C ARG A 282 -18.38 -1.27 -4.33
N LYS A 283 -19.12 -1.71 -5.35
CA LYS A 283 -18.57 -2.40 -6.53
C LYS A 283 -17.48 -1.60 -7.25
N LYS A 284 -17.61 -0.27 -7.18
CA LYS A 284 -16.62 0.70 -7.65
C LYS A 284 -15.24 0.48 -6.99
N TYR A 285 -15.18 0.29 -5.67
CA TYR A 285 -13.93 0.21 -4.91
C TYR A 285 -13.41 -1.22 -4.64
N ILE A 286 -14.26 -2.24 -4.75
CA ILE A 286 -13.87 -3.65 -4.49
C ILE A 286 -12.99 -4.20 -5.62
N SER A 287 -11.88 -4.85 -5.25
CA SER A 287 -10.99 -5.56 -6.17
C SER A 287 -11.54 -6.95 -6.51
N ARG A 288 -11.30 -7.44 -7.73
CA ARG A 288 -11.75 -8.77 -8.21
C ARG A 288 -10.65 -9.84 -8.18
N VAL A 289 -9.58 -9.61 -7.41
CA VAL A 289 -8.40 -10.48 -7.37
C VAL A 289 -8.47 -11.51 -6.24
N GLY A 290 -9.03 -11.14 -5.08
CA GLY A 290 -8.94 -11.88 -3.82
C GLY A 290 -9.72 -13.19 -3.75
N TYR A 291 -9.53 -13.96 -2.66
CA TYR A 291 -10.23 -15.24 -2.45
C TYR A 291 -11.74 -15.06 -2.23
N LEU A 292 -12.19 -13.87 -1.86
CA LEU A 292 -13.61 -13.57 -1.70
C LEU A 292 -14.34 -13.45 -3.04
N TYR A 293 -13.61 -13.28 -4.14
CA TYR A 293 -14.16 -13.22 -5.50
C TYR A 293 -13.95 -14.57 -6.22
N PRO A 294 -14.94 -15.09 -6.98
CA PRO A 294 -16.29 -14.56 -7.19
C PRO A 294 -17.33 -15.06 -6.18
N GLU A 295 -17.03 -16.10 -5.40
CA GLU A 295 -18.05 -16.86 -4.64
C GLU A 295 -18.82 -16.02 -3.61
N ARG A 296 -18.16 -15.06 -2.96
CA ARG A 296 -18.75 -14.25 -1.87
C ARG A 296 -19.03 -12.82 -2.26
N ASP A 297 -18.69 -12.41 -3.48
CA ASP A 297 -18.85 -11.04 -3.96
C ASP A 297 -20.31 -10.56 -3.88
N GLU A 298 -21.25 -11.42 -4.28
CA GLU A 298 -22.68 -11.08 -4.22
C GLU A 298 -23.20 -10.96 -2.78
N LEU A 299 -22.75 -11.85 -1.90
CA LEU A 299 -23.12 -11.81 -0.48
C LEU A 299 -22.55 -10.56 0.20
N LEU A 300 -21.28 -10.26 -0.04
CA LEU A 300 -20.56 -9.11 0.49
C LEU A 300 -21.12 -7.78 -0.01
N SER A 301 -21.55 -7.73 -1.28
CA SER A 301 -22.18 -6.56 -1.87
C SER A 301 -23.48 -6.17 -1.15
N LYS A 302 -24.25 -7.17 -0.67
CA LYS A 302 -25.56 -7.00 -0.01
C LYS A 302 -25.48 -6.80 1.52
N VAL A 303 -24.29 -6.72 2.10
CA VAL A 303 -24.10 -6.59 3.55
C VAL A 303 -24.65 -5.25 4.06
N ASN A 304 -25.64 -5.29 4.95
CA ASN A 304 -26.28 -4.10 5.51
C ASN A 304 -25.94 -3.82 6.97
N ASP A 305 -25.44 -4.83 7.69
CA ASP A 305 -25.01 -4.74 9.09
C ASP A 305 -23.80 -5.64 9.35
N PHE A 306 -23.21 -5.50 10.53
CA PHE A 306 -22.03 -6.30 10.92
C PHE A 306 -22.36 -7.80 11.00
N LYS A 307 -23.59 -8.16 11.39
CA LYS A 307 -24.01 -9.57 11.48
C LYS A 307 -24.06 -10.24 10.10
N ALA A 308 -24.60 -9.55 9.09
CA ALA A 308 -24.59 -10.00 7.71
C ALA A 308 -23.15 -10.07 7.15
N MET A 309 -22.25 -9.18 7.59
CA MET A 309 -20.84 -9.25 7.24
C MET A 309 -20.18 -10.53 7.77
N MET A 310 -20.44 -10.87 9.03
CA MET A 310 -19.97 -12.11 9.65
C MET A 310 -20.51 -13.35 8.94
N LEU A 311 -21.79 -13.36 8.60
CA LEU A 311 -22.41 -14.46 7.83
C LEU A 311 -21.82 -14.58 6.42
N ALA A 312 -21.59 -13.45 5.73
CA ALA A 312 -20.99 -13.44 4.40
C ALA A 312 -19.54 -13.98 4.40
N LEU A 313 -18.85 -13.95 5.55
CA LEU A 313 -17.49 -14.44 5.73
C LEU A 313 -17.42 -15.79 6.45
N GLU A 314 -18.56 -16.43 6.73
CA GLU A 314 -18.62 -17.71 7.46
C GLU A 314 -17.74 -18.78 6.81
N ALA A 315 -16.99 -19.56 7.60
CA ALA A 315 -16.09 -20.61 7.13
C ALA A 315 -14.89 -20.12 6.29
N THR A 316 -14.54 -18.84 6.39
CA THR A 316 -13.27 -18.31 5.88
C THR A 316 -12.30 -18.02 7.03
N PRO A 317 -10.98 -17.98 6.78
CA PRO A 317 -10.00 -17.53 7.78
C PRO A 317 -10.28 -16.11 8.32
N TYR A 318 -10.99 -15.30 7.53
CA TYR A 318 -11.34 -13.92 7.86
C TYR A 318 -12.41 -13.81 8.94
N GLU A 319 -13.25 -14.83 9.10
CA GLU A 319 -14.28 -14.87 10.13
C GLU A 319 -13.65 -14.81 11.52
N GLU A 320 -12.65 -15.66 11.78
CA GLU A 320 -11.97 -15.71 13.07
C GLU A 320 -11.25 -14.38 13.36
N MET A 321 -10.65 -13.79 12.34
CA MET A 321 -9.99 -12.49 12.45
C MET A 321 -10.99 -11.40 12.87
N LEU A 322 -12.19 -11.36 12.27
CA LEU A 322 -13.21 -10.37 12.63
C LEU A 322 -13.83 -10.63 14.00
N ARG A 323 -14.01 -11.90 14.41
CA ARG A 323 -14.48 -12.21 15.77
C ARG A 323 -13.55 -11.66 16.85
N ARG A 324 -12.23 -11.75 16.63
CA ARG A 324 -11.21 -11.25 17.58
C ARG A 324 -11.17 -9.72 17.68
N VAL A 325 -11.61 -8.99 16.66
CA VAL A 325 -11.66 -7.51 16.68
C VAL A 325 -12.86 -6.99 17.50
N ASN A 326 -13.89 -7.82 17.69
CA ASN A 326 -15.11 -7.47 18.39
C ASN A 326 -15.14 -7.93 19.86
N GLN A 327 -14.01 -8.37 20.42
CA GLN A 327 -13.81 -8.68 21.85
C GLN A 327 -13.04 -7.55 22.53
#